data_AF-A0A3G2C8T8-F1
#
_entry.id   AF-A0A3G2C8T8-F1
#
_cell.length_a   1.000
_cell.length_b   1.000
_cell.length_c   1.000
_cell.angle_alpha   90.00
_cell.angle_beta   90.00
_cell.angle_gamma   90.00
#
_symmetry.space_group_name_H-M   'P 1'
#
loop_
_entity.id
_entity.type
_entity.pdbx_description
1 polymer ?
#
loop_
_entity_poly.entity_id
_entity_poly.type
_entity_poly.pdbx_seq_one_letter_code
_entity_poly.pdbx_strand_id
1 'polypeptide(L)'
;MLEKDYQLSAYKKLAAAGGMKTPGAITSARNSANTAKLLAEELTGLILDTIVYPDTITSYVSTIRTTATGLTNIGGLATQHADLLAGYADLSMLLQLDIGWDVYCRANEREVSELPISIVIGDATTTKSLEDAVNALNTSSLVAAMGDINQTLNTGSGSSSGSDSGGGAVTPPPALTEQQVEALKEATEQFGAFFDQTTVPVAALQQQYERAKESASVAITAYNHAIGTALAEASANKASTASAVAALVPDSVLDELNKAAQ
;
A
#
# COMPACT_ATOMS: atom_id res chain seq x y z
N MET A 1 -28.12 17.75 -18.91
CA MET A 1 -27.12 16.67 -18.66
C MET A 1 -27.68 15.29 -18.96
N LEU A 2 -28.86 14.91 -18.44
CA LEU A 2 -29.54 13.68 -18.82
C LEU A 2 -30.90 14.03 -19.44
N GLU A 3 -31.06 13.78 -20.73
CA GLU A 3 -32.25 14.20 -21.50
C GLU A 3 -32.85 13.04 -22.29
N LYS A 4 -32.08 11.98 -22.53
CA LYS A 4 -32.50 10.82 -23.33
C LYS A 4 -32.99 9.69 -22.42
N ASP A 5 -34.00 8.93 -22.85
CA ASP A 5 -34.60 7.85 -22.06
C ASP A 5 -33.57 6.81 -21.57
N TYR A 6 -32.59 6.46 -22.40
CA TYR A 6 -31.53 5.53 -22.00
C TYR A 6 -30.66 6.09 -20.87
N GLN A 7 -30.45 7.41 -20.81
CA GLN A 7 -29.67 8.08 -19.77
C GLN A 7 -30.44 8.05 -18.44
N LEU A 8 -31.74 8.33 -18.47
CA LEU A 8 -32.61 8.22 -17.29
C LEU A 8 -32.75 6.77 -16.81
N SER A 9 -32.80 5.80 -17.73
CA SER A 9 -32.79 4.37 -17.41
C SER A 9 -31.47 3.94 -16.77
N ALA A 10 -30.33 4.36 -17.32
CA ALA A 10 -29.01 4.11 -16.75
C ALA A 10 -28.87 4.73 -15.36
N TYR A 11 -29.34 5.97 -15.16
CA TYR A 11 -29.37 6.63 -13.85
C TYR A 11 -30.17 5.81 -12.82
N LYS A 12 -31.39 5.35 -13.17
CA LYS A 12 -32.20 4.51 -12.28
C LYS A 12 -31.48 3.21 -11.91
N LYS A 13 -30.80 2.57 -12.86
CA LYS A 13 -30.00 1.37 -12.60
C LYS A 13 -28.80 1.64 -11.70
N LEU A 14 -28.10 2.75 -11.90
CA LEU A 14 -26.97 3.16 -11.06
C LEU A 14 -27.43 3.46 -9.63
N ALA A 15 -28.53 4.19 -9.46
CA ALA A 15 -29.12 4.46 -8.16
C ALA A 15 -29.55 3.16 -7.45
N ALA A 16 -30.20 2.24 -8.18
CA ALA A 16 -30.58 0.93 -7.65
C ALA A 16 -29.37 0.06 -7.27
N ALA A 17 -28.23 0.23 -7.94
CA ALA A 17 -26.99 -0.45 -7.62
C ALA A 17 -26.24 0.16 -6.41
N GLY A 18 -26.72 1.29 -5.87
CA GLY A 18 -26.06 2.01 -4.78
C GLY A 18 -24.88 2.89 -5.21
N GLY A 19 -24.74 3.16 -6.52
CA GLY A 19 -23.67 3.99 -7.08
C GLY A 19 -22.62 3.22 -7.88
N MET A 20 -21.46 3.86 -8.06
CA MET A 20 -20.32 3.28 -8.78
C MET A 20 -19.71 2.13 -7.98
N LYS A 21 -19.23 1.11 -8.67
CA LYS A 21 -18.51 0.00 -8.04
C LYS A 21 -17.12 0.45 -7.60
N THR A 22 -16.69 -0.02 -6.43
CA THR A 22 -15.29 0.05 -6.03
C THR A 22 -14.45 -0.87 -6.93
N PRO A 23 -13.36 -0.38 -7.54
CA PRO A 23 -12.40 -1.22 -8.27
C PRO A 23 -11.90 -2.40 -7.44
N GLY A 24 -11.80 -3.58 -8.07
CA GLY A 24 -11.34 -4.80 -7.40
C GLY A 24 -9.92 -4.67 -6.84
N ALA A 25 -9.07 -3.90 -7.52
CA ALA A 25 -7.71 -3.61 -7.08
C ALA A 25 -7.65 -2.96 -5.69
N ILE A 26 -8.55 -2.01 -5.41
CA ILE A 26 -8.66 -1.35 -4.10
C ILE A 26 -9.06 -2.38 -3.03
N THR A 27 -10.07 -3.20 -3.28
CA THR A 27 -10.53 -4.19 -2.32
C THR A 27 -9.43 -5.20 -1.97
N SER A 28 -8.77 -5.80 -2.97
CA SER A 28 -7.70 -6.79 -2.72
C SER A 28 -6.48 -6.17 -2.04
N ALA A 29 -6.11 -4.94 -2.38
CA ALA A 29 -5.03 -4.23 -1.69
C ALA A 29 -5.37 -3.95 -0.21
N ARG A 30 -6.61 -3.54 0.10
CA ARG A 30 -7.07 -3.36 1.50
C ARG A 30 -7.08 -4.68 2.27
N ASN A 31 -7.54 -5.77 1.65
CA ASN A 31 -7.50 -7.09 2.27
C ASN A 31 -6.06 -7.52 2.58
N SER A 32 -5.16 -7.39 1.61
CA SER A 32 -3.73 -7.66 1.79
C SER A 32 -3.14 -6.85 2.95
N ALA A 33 -3.47 -5.57 3.03
CA ALA A 33 -3.01 -4.70 4.11
C ALA A 33 -3.50 -5.15 5.49
N ASN A 34 -4.79 -5.49 5.60
CA ASN A 34 -5.38 -5.96 6.85
C ASN A 34 -4.78 -7.31 7.29
N THR A 35 -4.68 -8.27 6.37
CA THR A 35 -4.08 -9.59 6.70
C THR A 35 -2.62 -9.44 7.10
N ALA A 36 -1.83 -8.67 6.34
CA ALA A 36 -0.41 -8.44 6.66
C ALA A 36 -0.24 -7.76 8.03
N LYS A 37 -1.10 -6.80 8.36
CA LYS A 37 -1.14 -6.16 9.68
C LYS A 37 -1.40 -7.18 10.80
N LEU A 38 -2.44 -8.00 10.67
CA LEU A 38 -2.80 -8.99 11.69
C LEU A 38 -1.67 -10.01 11.91
N LEU A 39 -1.04 -10.49 10.82
CA LEU A 39 0.10 -11.39 10.89
C LEU A 39 1.31 -10.71 11.55
N ALA A 40 1.59 -9.44 11.22
CA ALA A 40 2.69 -8.69 11.84
C ALA A 40 2.48 -8.50 13.35
N GLU A 41 1.26 -8.16 13.76
CA GLU A 41 0.88 -8.00 15.18
C GLU A 41 1.03 -9.32 15.94
N GLU A 42 0.59 -10.44 15.36
CA GLU A 42 0.73 -11.76 15.95
C GLU A 42 2.20 -12.16 16.12
N LEU A 43 3.01 -12.06 15.06
CA LEU A 43 4.44 -12.39 15.12
C LEU A 43 5.21 -11.51 16.12
N THR A 44 4.86 -10.22 16.19
CA THR A 44 5.45 -9.30 17.17
C THR A 44 5.10 -9.74 18.59
N GLY A 45 3.84 -10.14 18.81
CA GLY A 45 3.36 -10.64 20.11
C GLY A 45 3.97 -11.96 20.57
N LEU A 46 4.59 -12.73 19.67
CA LEU A 46 5.31 -13.96 20.04
C LEU A 46 6.60 -13.68 20.82
N ILE A 47 7.19 -12.50 20.64
CA ILE A 47 8.45 -12.13 21.27
C ILE A 47 8.16 -11.25 22.49
N LEU A 48 8.42 -11.77 23.68
CA LEU A 48 8.13 -11.09 24.94
C LEU A 48 9.33 -10.27 25.40
N ASP A 49 9.17 -8.94 25.52
CA ASP A 49 10.23 -8.03 25.96
C ASP A 49 10.74 -8.32 27.39
N THR A 50 9.96 -9.05 28.19
CA THR A 50 10.31 -9.44 29.56
C THR A 50 11.18 -10.70 29.63
N ILE A 51 11.38 -11.42 28.51
CA ILE A 51 12.14 -12.67 28.46
C ILE A 51 13.48 -12.43 27.76
N VAL A 52 14.56 -12.90 28.40
CA VAL A 52 15.87 -12.99 27.76
C VAL A 52 15.98 -14.34 27.06
N TYR A 53 15.93 -14.32 25.73
CA TYR A 53 16.02 -15.54 24.92
C TYR A 53 17.46 -16.06 24.84
N PRO A 54 17.70 -17.39 25.04
CA PRO A 54 19.03 -17.98 24.92
C PRO A 54 19.62 -17.88 23.51
N ASP A 55 20.95 -17.84 23.42
CA ASP A 55 21.72 -17.76 22.16
C ASP A 55 21.34 -18.86 21.15
N THR A 56 20.91 -20.03 21.62
CA THR A 56 20.50 -21.16 20.79
C THR A 56 19.28 -20.87 19.91
N ILE A 57 18.47 -19.87 20.24
CA ILE A 57 17.27 -19.48 19.48
C ILE A 57 17.24 -18.01 19.03
N THR A 58 18.26 -17.22 19.39
CA THR A 58 18.31 -15.79 19.08
C THR A 58 18.19 -15.51 17.58
N SER A 59 18.77 -16.35 16.72
CA SER A 59 18.64 -16.23 15.26
C SER A 59 17.19 -16.36 14.80
N TYR A 60 16.45 -17.35 15.29
CA TYR A 60 15.03 -17.57 14.93
C TYR A 60 14.14 -16.44 15.44
N VAL A 61 14.37 -15.97 16.67
CA VAL A 61 13.68 -14.79 17.23
C VAL A 61 13.94 -13.54 16.37
N SER A 62 15.18 -13.36 15.90
CA SER A 62 15.53 -12.27 14.98
C SER A 62 14.81 -12.40 13.62
N THR A 63 14.70 -13.62 13.09
CA THR A 63 13.94 -13.89 11.86
C THR A 63 12.46 -13.54 12.03
N ILE A 64 11.82 -13.99 13.11
CA ILE A 64 10.41 -13.65 13.41
C ILE A 64 10.20 -12.12 13.42
N ARG A 65 11.07 -11.38 14.11
CA ARG A 65 11.01 -9.91 14.17
C ARG A 65 11.21 -9.25 12.80
N THR A 66 12.15 -9.77 12.01
CA THR A 66 12.43 -9.27 10.66
C THR A 66 11.21 -9.50 9.76
N THR A 67 10.59 -10.67 9.83
CA THR A 67 9.40 -10.98 9.03
C THR A 67 8.18 -10.17 9.46
N ALA A 68 7.99 -9.92 10.75
CA ALA A 68 6.94 -9.02 11.25
C ALA A 68 7.11 -7.58 10.70
N THR A 69 8.35 -7.10 10.62
CA THR A 69 8.68 -5.81 9.98
C THR A 69 8.38 -5.85 8.48
N GLY A 70 8.76 -6.94 7.81
CA GLY A 70 8.45 -7.16 6.40
C GLY A 70 6.95 -7.12 6.10
N LEU A 71 6.13 -7.79 6.91
CA LEU A 71 4.66 -7.74 6.81
C LEU A 71 4.09 -6.34 7.04
N THR A 72 4.65 -5.59 7.99
CA THR A 72 4.27 -4.19 8.22
C THR A 72 4.53 -3.35 6.97
N ASN A 73 5.68 -3.54 6.32
CA ASN A 73 6.01 -2.85 5.08
C ASN A 73 5.08 -3.24 3.92
N ILE A 74 4.77 -4.53 3.78
CA ILE A 74 3.79 -5.02 2.79
C ILE A 74 2.44 -4.35 3.01
N GLY A 75 1.95 -4.33 4.26
CA GLY A 75 0.68 -3.70 4.59
C GLY A 75 0.67 -2.19 4.35
N GLY A 76 1.78 -1.51 4.61
CA GLY A 76 1.98 -0.09 4.29
C GLY A 76 1.94 0.19 2.79
N LEU A 77 2.61 -0.62 1.96
CA LEU A 77 2.57 -0.49 0.50
C LEU A 77 1.16 -0.72 -0.04
N ALA A 78 0.50 -1.81 0.39
CA ALA A 78 -0.85 -2.13 -0.05
C ALA A 78 -1.87 -1.04 0.34
N THR A 79 -1.71 -0.45 1.52
CA THR A 79 -2.52 0.72 1.95
C THR A 79 -2.31 1.92 1.04
N GLN A 80 -1.06 2.33 0.81
CA GLN A 80 -0.72 3.45 -0.07
C GLN A 80 -1.22 3.24 -1.49
N HIS A 81 -1.13 2.02 -2.00
CA HIS A 81 -1.66 1.66 -3.31
C HIS A 81 -3.18 1.81 -3.36
N ALA A 82 -3.90 1.27 -2.37
CA ALA A 82 -5.35 1.41 -2.29
C ALA A 82 -5.81 2.88 -2.16
N ASP A 83 -5.10 3.67 -1.36
CA ASP A 83 -5.38 5.11 -1.18
C ASP A 83 -5.17 5.89 -2.48
N LEU A 84 -4.07 5.60 -3.19
CA LEU A 84 -3.78 6.21 -4.49
C LEU A 84 -4.92 5.94 -5.46
N LEU A 85 -5.32 4.68 -5.65
CA LEU A 85 -6.38 4.33 -6.58
C LEU A 85 -7.73 4.93 -6.16
N ALA A 86 -8.05 4.92 -4.87
CA ALA A 86 -9.28 5.53 -4.36
C ALA A 86 -9.35 7.04 -4.64
N GLY A 87 -8.21 7.74 -4.62
CA GLY A 87 -8.14 9.16 -4.97
C GLY A 87 -8.46 9.48 -6.43
N TYR A 88 -8.35 8.49 -7.32
CA TYR A 88 -8.51 8.67 -8.77
C TYR A 88 -9.64 7.84 -9.40
N ALA A 89 -10.31 6.98 -8.63
CA ALA A 89 -11.40 6.10 -9.09
C ALA A 89 -12.79 6.76 -9.16
N ASP A 90 -12.85 8.09 -9.33
CA ASP A 90 -14.08 8.83 -9.64
C ASP A 90 -14.11 9.22 -11.12
N LEU A 91 -15.28 9.16 -11.77
CA LEU A 91 -15.38 9.47 -13.22
C LEU A 91 -15.03 10.92 -13.55
N SER A 92 -15.30 11.87 -12.65
CA SER A 92 -14.92 13.27 -12.87
C SER A 92 -13.41 13.42 -12.82
N MET A 93 -12.76 12.72 -11.89
CA MET A 93 -11.31 12.71 -11.77
C MET A 93 -10.66 11.99 -12.96
N LEU A 94 -11.19 10.84 -13.38
CA LEU A 94 -10.72 10.13 -14.57
C LEU A 94 -10.83 10.99 -15.83
N LEU A 95 -11.89 11.80 -15.97
CA LEU A 95 -12.02 12.73 -17.09
C LEU A 95 -10.96 13.84 -17.04
N GLN A 96 -10.65 14.40 -15.86
CA GLN A 96 -9.59 15.40 -15.71
C GLN A 96 -8.22 14.79 -16.08
N LEU A 97 -7.96 13.57 -15.60
CA LEU A 97 -6.76 12.83 -15.89
C LEU A 97 -6.61 12.52 -17.39
N ASP A 98 -7.68 12.08 -18.04
CA ASP A 98 -7.70 11.79 -19.49
C ASP A 98 -7.36 13.04 -20.32
N ILE A 99 -8.01 14.18 -20.02
CA ILE A 99 -7.72 15.46 -20.69
C ILE A 99 -6.26 15.86 -20.46
N GLY A 100 -5.78 15.79 -19.22
CA GLY A 100 -4.41 16.13 -18.87
C GLY A 100 -3.39 15.25 -19.57
N TRP A 101 -3.63 13.94 -19.61
CA TRP A 101 -2.78 12.97 -20.28
C TRP A 101 -2.70 13.21 -21.79
N ASP A 102 -3.84 13.44 -22.44
CA ASP A 102 -3.89 13.77 -23.87
C ASP A 102 -3.10 15.05 -24.17
N VAL A 103 -3.28 16.11 -23.37
CA VAL A 103 -2.50 17.35 -23.51
C VAL A 103 -1.01 17.10 -23.32
N TYR A 104 -0.63 16.34 -22.27
CA TYR A 104 0.77 15.98 -22.02
C TYR A 104 1.37 15.24 -23.22
N CYS A 105 0.68 14.23 -23.76
CA CYS A 105 1.17 13.47 -24.90
C CYS A 105 1.34 14.35 -26.13
N ARG A 106 0.32 15.16 -26.47
CA ARG A 106 0.39 16.07 -27.63
C ARG A 106 1.50 17.12 -27.49
N ALA A 107 1.65 17.73 -26.32
CA ALA A 107 2.67 18.74 -26.06
C ALA A 107 4.11 18.18 -26.09
N ASN A 108 4.28 16.87 -25.94
CA ASN A 108 5.58 16.20 -25.91
C ASN A 108 5.79 15.25 -27.10
N GLU A 109 4.98 15.36 -28.16
CA GLU A 109 5.06 14.52 -29.37
C GLU A 109 5.04 13.01 -29.08
N ARG A 110 4.28 12.61 -28.04
CA ARG A 110 4.10 11.20 -27.65
C ARG A 110 2.81 10.66 -28.24
N GLU A 111 2.82 9.36 -28.58
CA GLU A 111 1.61 8.65 -28.93
C GLU A 111 0.64 8.61 -27.73
N VAL A 112 -0.64 8.89 -27.98
CA VAL A 112 -1.68 8.83 -26.95
C VAL A 112 -1.98 7.37 -26.64
N SER A 113 -1.54 6.90 -25.47
CA SER A 113 -1.90 5.60 -24.90
C SER A 113 -2.98 5.74 -23.84
N GLU A 114 -3.59 4.63 -23.43
CA GLU A 114 -4.33 4.62 -22.17
C GLU A 114 -3.41 5.07 -21.02
N LEU A 115 -3.95 5.93 -20.17
CA LEU A 115 -3.24 6.49 -19.02
C LEU A 115 -2.85 5.37 -18.04
N PRO A 116 -1.59 5.26 -17.59
CA PRO A 116 -1.18 4.18 -16.70
C PRO A 116 -1.99 4.02 -15.41
N ILE A 117 -2.42 5.10 -14.75
CA ILE A 117 -3.29 4.96 -13.57
C ILE A 117 -4.67 4.38 -13.90
N SER A 118 -5.22 4.64 -15.10
CA SER A 118 -6.47 3.97 -15.56
C SER A 118 -6.27 2.47 -15.65
N ILE A 119 -5.16 2.04 -16.25
CA ILE A 119 -4.79 0.62 -16.39
C ILE A 119 -4.69 -0.02 -15.00
N VAL A 120 -4.03 0.64 -14.04
CA VAL A 120 -3.85 0.10 -12.68
C VAL A 120 -5.17 0.06 -11.90
N ILE A 121 -6.06 1.05 -12.07
CA ILE A 121 -7.42 0.99 -11.49
C ILE A 121 -8.18 -0.25 -12.00
N GLY A 122 -8.00 -0.60 -13.28
CA GLY A 122 -8.58 -1.78 -13.90
C GLY A 122 -7.90 -3.10 -13.57
N ASP A 123 -6.66 -3.11 -13.07
CA ASP A 123 -5.87 -4.32 -12.83
C ASP A 123 -6.09 -4.91 -11.43
N ALA A 124 -7.08 -5.80 -11.32
CA ALA A 124 -7.28 -6.57 -10.09
C ALA A 124 -6.26 -7.71 -9.91
N THR A 125 -5.56 -8.14 -10.97
CA THR A 125 -4.71 -9.34 -10.93
C THR A 125 -3.50 -9.13 -10.03
N THR A 126 -2.80 -7.99 -10.17
CA THR A 126 -1.58 -7.73 -9.38
C THR A 126 -1.87 -7.67 -7.88
N THR A 127 -2.91 -6.94 -7.48
CA THR A 127 -3.32 -6.86 -6.07
C THR A 127 -3.86 -8.20 -5.55
N LYS A 128 -4.49 -9.00 -6.42
CA LYS A 128 -5.00 -10.31 -6.03
C LYS A 128 -3.87 -11.31 -5.81
N SER A 129 -2.81 -11.26 -6.63
CA SER A 129 -1.62 -12.09 -6.40
C SER A 129 -0.93 -11.77 -5.07
N LEU A 130 -0.89 -10.50 -4.65
CA LEU A 130 -0.40 -10.16 -3.31
C LEU A 130 -1.32 -10.69 -2.22
N GLU A 131 -2.63 -10.50 -2.37
CA GLU A 131 -3.63 -10.98 -1.42
C GLU A 131 -3.51 -12.50 -1.21
N ASP A 132 -3.40 -13.26 -2.30
CA ASP A 132 -3.27 -14.71 -2.24
C ASP A 132 -1.94 -15.13 -1.58
N ALA A 133 -0.83 -14.46 -1.88
CA ALA A 133 0.46 -14.74 -1.24
C ALA A 133 0.46 -14.44 0.26
N VAL A 134 -0.15 -13.33 0.69
CA VAL A 134 -0.25 -12.98 2.12
C VAL A 134 -1.21 -13.92 2.84
N ASN A 135 -2.33 -14.30 2.22
CA ASN A 135 -3.29 -15.25 2.81
C ASN A 135 -2.74 -16.69 2.91
N ALA A 136 -1.71 -17.03 2.14
CA ALA A 136 -1.03 -18.32 2.24
C ALA A 136 -0.10 -18.42 3.46
N LEU A 137 0.24 -17.29 4.10
CA LEU A 137 1.08 -17.27 5.29
C LEU A 137 0.33 -17.87 6.48
N ASN A 138 0.96 -18.83 7.14
CA ASN A 138 0.40 -19.50 8.32
C ASN A 138 1.39 -19.47 9.47
N THR A 139 0.99 -18.83 10.56
CA THR A 139 1.77 -18.61 11.79
C THR A 139 1.58 -19.70 12.83
N SER A 140 0.66 -20.64 12.63
CA SER A 140 0.25 -21.62 13.67
C SER A 140 1.43 -22.38 14.29
N SER A 141 2.39 -22.84 13.46
CA SER A 141 3.58 -23.55 13.93
C SER A 141 4.50 -22.65 14.75
N LEU A 142 4.67 -21.38 14.34
CA LEU A 142 5.46 -20.39 15.08
C LEU A 142 4.81 -20.04 16.42
N VAL A 143 3.50 -19.84 16.44
CA VAL A 143 2.71 -19.58 17.65
C VAL A 143 2.87 -20.73 18.64
N ALA A 144 2.75 -21.98 18.18
CA ALA A 144 2.92 -23.15 19.02
C ALA A 144 4.34 -23.25 19.60
N ALA A 145 5.38 -23.13 18.75
CA ALA A 145 6.77 -23.25 19.17
C ALA A 145 7.18 -22.13 20.15
N MET A 146 6.86 -20.87 19.83
CA MET A 146 7.16 -19.75 20.72
C MET A 146 6.32 -19.78 21.99
N GLY A 147 5.08 -20.27 21.94
CA GLY A 147 4.25 -20.46 23.14
C GLY A 147 4.89 -21.40 24.15
N ASP A 148 5.36 -22.56 23.70
CA ASP A 148 6.03 -23.55 24.56
C ASP A 148 7.37 -23.03 25.13
N ILE A 149 8.16 -22.37 24.29
CA ILE A 149 9.41 -21.70 24.70
C ILE A 149 9.14 -20.62 25.74
N ASN A 150 8.18 -19.72 25.48
CA ASN A 150 7.83 -18.63 26.39
C ASN A 150 7.32 -19.18 27.72
N GLN A 151 6.50 -20.23 27.72
CA GLN A 151 6.03 -20.88 28.94
C GLN A 151 7.21 -21.45 29.76
N THR A 152 8.15 -22.12 29.11
CA THR A 152 9.34 -22.70 29.75
C THR A 152 10.22 -21.61 30.37
N LEU A 153 10.51 -20.54 29.64
CA LEU A 153 11.38 -19.46 30.12
C LEU A 153 10.72 -18.61 31.21
N ASN A 154 9.40 -18.44 31.16
CA ASN A 154 8.67 -17.63 32.14
C ASN A 154 8.52 -18.34 33.50
N THR A 155 8.42 -19.68 33.52
CA THR A 155 8.38 -20.46 34.78
C THR A 155 9.70 -20.47 35.55
N GLY A 156 10.82 -20.13 34.90
CA GLY A 156 12.13 -19.98 35.56
C GLY A 156 12.32 -18.72 36.38
N SER A 157 11.52 -17.70 36.14
CA SER A 157 11.72 -16.37 36.73
C SER A 157 10.99 -16.19 38.09
N GLY A 158 10.29 -17.22 38.58
CA GLY A 158 9.31 -17.11 39.67
C GLY A 158 9.71 -17.61 41.06
N SER A 159 10.91 -18.16 41.28
CA SER A 159 11.27 -18.73 42.61
C SER A 159 12.27 -17.87 43.39
N SER A 160 11.89 -16.65 43.76
CA SER A 160 12.51 -15.96 44.90
C SER A 160 11.48 -15.15 45.70
N SER A 161 10.57 -15.85 46.35
CA SER A 161 9.72 -15.30 47.41
C SER A 161 9.43 -16.38 48.44
N GLY A 162 10.50 -16.88 49.05
CA GLY A 162 10.46 -17.86 50.12
C GLY A 162 11.61 -17.59 51.06
N SER A 163 11.33 -16.88 52.13
CA SER A 163 12.22 -16.75 53.28
C SER A 163 12.34 -18.12 53.94
N ASP A 164 13.26 -18.97 53.48
CA ASP A 164 13.65 -20.17 54.21
C ASP A 164 15.16 -20.33 54.25
N SER A 165 15.64 -20.48 55.48
CA SER A 165 17.03 -20.61 55.85
C SER A 165 17.48 -22.05 55.59
N GLY A 166 18.31 -22.26 54.57
CA GLY A 166 18.95 -23.56 54.32
C GLY A 166 19.66 -23.57 52.98
N GLY A 167 20.92 -24.01 52.94
CA GLY A 167 21.76 -24.05 51.74
C GLY A 167 21.21 -24.94 50.63
N GLY A 168 20.26 -24.42 49.87
CA GLY A 168 19.65 -25.05 48.71
C GLY A 168 20.37 -24.64 47.44
N ALA A 169 20.70 -25.62 46.59
CA ALA A 169 21.24 -25.40 45.26
C ALA A 169 20.38 -24.36 44.51
N VAL A 170 21.03 -23.34 43.94
CA VAL A 170 20.40 -22.42 42.99
C VAL A 170 19.81 -23.30 41.88
N THR A 171 18.48 -23.32 41.75
CA THR A 171 17.81 -24.04 40.67
C THR A 171 18.38 -23.49 39.36
N PRO A 172 18.99 -24.31 38.49
CA PRO A 172 19.53 -23.81 37.25
C PRO A 172 18.40 -23.13 36.46
N PRO A 173 18.69 -22.02 35.76
CA PRO A 173 17.69 -21.38 34.90
C PRO A 173 17.10 -22.44 33.95
N PRO A 174 15.80 -22.35 33.60
CA PRO A 174 15.20 -23.32 32.69
C PRO A 174 15.98 -23.33 31.39
N ALA A 175 16.47 -24.51 31.03
CA ALA A 175 17.10 -24.73 29.75
C ALA A 175 16.03 -25.20 28.76
N LEU A 176 16.09 -24.68 27.54
CA LEU A 176 15.27 -25.18 26.44
C LEU A 176 15.73 -26.58 26.06
N THR A 177 14.77 -27.44 25.72
CA THR A 177 15.06 -28.79 25.21
C THR A 177 15.46 -28.73 23.74
N GLU A 178 16.19 -29.74 23.25
CA GLU A 178 16.54 -29.85 21.82
C GLU A 178 15.29 -29.89 20.93
N GLN A 179 14.21 -30.52 21.40
CA GLN A 179 12.94 -30.61 20.68
C GLN A 179 12.28 -29.23 20.50
N GLN A 180 12.35 -28.36 21.51
CA GLN A 180 11.84 -26.98 21.43
C GLN A 180 12.62 -26.15 20.42
N VAL A 181 13.95 -26.29 20.42
CA VAL A 181 14.81 -25.57 19.48
C VAL A 181 14.55 -26.04 18.04
N GLU A 182 14.44 -27.36 17.81
CA GLU A 182 14.16 -27.90 16.47
C GLU A 182 12.76 -27.52 15.98
N ALA A 183 11.74 -27.57 16.84
CA ALA A 183 10.38 -27.16 16.47
C ALA A 183 10.32 -25.68 16.05
N LEU A 184 11.02 -24.79 16.75
CA LEU A 184 11.12 -23.38 16.37
C LEU A 184 11.87 -23.19 15.05
N LYS A 185 12.96 -23.94 14.85
CA LYS A 185 13.74 -23.92 13.61
C LYS A 185 12.86 -24.32 12.42
N GLU A 186 12.21 -25.48 12.48
CA GLU A 186 11.33 -25.98 11.41
C GLU A 186 10.19 -25.00 11.11
N ALA A 187 9.56 -24.45 12.16
CA ALA A 187 8.50 -23.46 12.01
C ALA A 187 9.00 -22.17 11.34
N THR A 188 10.21 -21.72 11.68
CA THR A 188 10.84 -20.52 11.09
C THR A 188 11.22 -20.74 9.63
N GLU A 189 11.81 -21.90 9.30
CA GLU A 189 12.17 -22.26 7.93
C GLU A 189 10.93 -22.40 7.04
N GLN A 190 9.89 -23.08 7.53
CA GLN A 190 8.63 -23.23 6.80
C GLN A 190 7.95 -21.88 6.55
N PHE A 191 7.83 -21.04 7.59
CA PHE A 191 7.23 -19.72 7.44
C PHE A 191 8.04 -18.82 6.51
N GLY A 192 9.38 -18.84 6.62
CA GLY A 192 10.28 -18.11 5.73
C GLY A 192 10.07 -18.48 4.26
N ALA A 193 9.95 -19.77 3.95
CA ALA A 193 9.72 -20.23 2.58
C ALA A 193 8.38 -19.74 1.98
N PHE A 194 7.32 -19.58 2.78
CA PHE A 194 6.08 -18.96 2.32
C PHE A 194 6.20 -17.44 2.25
N PHE A 195 6.91 -16.82 3.20
CA PHE A 195 7.14 -15.38 3.19
C PHE A 195 7.92 -14.94 1.95
N ASP A 196 8.92 -15.71 1.53
CA ASP A 196 9.70 -15.43 0.31
C ASP A 196 8.82 -15.40 -0.96
N GLN A 197 7.70 -16.13 -0.98
CA GLN A 197 6.74 -16.11 -2.10
C GLN A 197 6.03 -14.76 -2.24
N THR A 198 6.05 -13.91 -1.21
CA THR A 198 5.51 -12.54 -1.29
C THR A 198 6.42 -11.59 -2.09
N THR A 199 7.68 -11.94 -2.32
CA THR A 199 8.67 -11.05 -2.95
C THR A 199 8.24 -10.55 -4.34
N VAL A 200 7.81 -11.49 -5.20
CA VAL A 200 7.40 -11.17 -6.58
C VAL A 200 6.14 -10.28 -6.62
N PRO A 201 5.02 -10.63 -5.95
CA PRO A 201 3.84 -9.78 -5.96
C PRO A 201 4.06 -8.42 -5.28
N VAL A 202 4.92 -8.34 -4.25
CA VAL A 202 5.30 -7.06 -3.63
C VAL A 202 6.04 -6.16 -4.62
N ALA A 203 7.03 -6.71 -5.34
CA ALA A 203 7.77 -5.95 -6.35
C ALA A 203 6.85 -5.48 -7.51
N ALA A 204 5.93 -6.34 -7.94
CA ALA A 204 4.94 -5.98 -8.97
C ALA A 204 4.01 -4.85 -8.50
N LEU A 205 3.50 -4.93 -7.26
CA LEU A 205 2.65 -3.89 -6.70
C LEU A 205 3.41 -2.55 -6.55
N GLN A 206 4.66 -2.58 -6.11
CA GLN A 206 5.51 -1.39 -5.99
C GLN A 206 5.71 -0.72 -7.35
N GLN A 207 6.01 -1.50 -8.39
CA GLN A 207 6.18 -0.97 -9.75
C GLN A 207 4.89 -0.31 -10.25
N GLN A 208 3.73 -0.93 -10.02
CA GLN A 208 2.45 -0.35 -10.40
C GLN A 208 2.12 0.92 -9.61
N TYR A 209 2.39 0.92 -8.30
CA TYR A 209 2.19 2.09 -7.46
C TYR A 209 2.95 3.30 -7.99
N GLU A 210 4.25 3.16 -8.26
CA GLU A 210 5.07 4.28 -8.76
C GLU A 210 4.60 4.73 -10.14
N ARG A 211 4.31 3.80 -11.06
CA ARG A 211 3.82 4.13 -12.40
C ARG A 211 2.47 4.86 -12.36
N ALA A 212 1.53 4.40 -11.55
CA ALA A 212 0.24 5.04 -11.38
C ALA A 212 0.40 6.45 -10.79
N LYS A 213 1.19 6.58 -9.72
CA LYS A 213 1.45 7.84 -9.03
C LYS A 213 2.09 8.88 -9.95
N GLU A 214 3.12 8.50 -10.69
CA GLU A 214 3.78 9.37 -11.65
C GLU A 214 2.80 9.82 -12.74
N SER A 215 2.09 8.88 -13.35
CA SER A 215 1.15 9.19 -14.44
C SER A 215 0.01 10.12 -13.99
N ALA A 216 -0.52 9.93 -12.78
CA ALA A 216 -1.54 10.80 -12.23
C ALA A 216 -1.01 12.21 -11.97
N SER A 217 0.19 12.32 -11.39
CA SER A 217 0.83 13.62 -11.15
C SER A 217 1.10 14.39 -12.43
N VAL A 218 1.61 13.72 -13.46
CA VAL A 218 1.85 14.29 -14.79
C VAL A 218 0.53 14.76 -15.42
N ALA A 219 -0.49 13.91 -15.43
CA ALA A 219 -1.79 14.22 -16.02
C ALA A 219 -2.46 15.41 -15.32
N ILE A 220 -2.50 15.46 -13.98
CA ILE A 220 -3.08 16.59 -13.24
C ILE A 220 -2.34 17.89 -13.51
N THR A 221 -1.00 17.83 -13.55
CA THR A 221 -0.17 19.01 -13.84
C THR A 221 -0.48 19.54 -15.24
N ALA A 222 -0.51 18.65 -16.23
CA ALA A 222 -0.83 19.03 -17.61
C ALA A 222 -2.27 19.55 -17.75
N TYR A 223 -3.24 18.95 -17.07
CA TYR A 223 -4.62 19.44 -17.03
C TYR A 223 -4.71 20.87 -16.48
N ASN A 224 -4.06 21.13 -15.34
CA ASN A 224 -4.04 22.46 -14.71
C ASN A 224 -3.34 23.50 -15.60
N HIS A 225 -2.22 23.13 -16.23
CA HIS A 225 -1.54 24.00 -17.19
C HIS A 225 -2.41 24.28 -18.42
N ALA A 226 -3.10 23.27 -18.97
CA ALA A 226 -3.98 23.42 -20.11
C ALA A 226 -5.12 24.41 -19.81
N ILE A 227 -5.76 24.29 -18.65
CA ILE A 227 -6.79 25.23 -18.19
C ILE A 227 -6.20 26.63 -18.02
N GLY A 228 -5.05 26.73 -17.36
CA GLY A 228 -4.37 28.02 -17.17
C GLY A 228 -4.09 28.73 -18.50
N THR A 229 -3.58 28.00 -19.49
CA THR A 229 -3.32 28.51 -20.83
C THR A 229 -4.60 28.93 -21.55
N ALA A 230 -5.65 28.12 -21.52
CA ALA A 230 -6.92 28.46 -22.16
C ALA A 230 -7.60 29.68 -21.51
N LEU A 231 -7.52 29.80 -20.17
CA LEU A 231 -8.04 30.96 -19.44
C LEU A 231 -7.21 32.22 -19.71
N ALA A 232 -5.88 32.08 -19.83
CA ALA A 232 -4.98 33.16 -20.21
C ALA A 232 -5.34 33.67 -21.61
N GLU A 233 -5.50 32.78 -22.59
CA GLU A 233 -5.90 33.13 -23.96
C GLU A 233 -7.25 33.86 -23.99
N ALA A 234 -8.27 33.32 -23.31
CA ALA A 234 -9.61 33.91 -23.25
C ALA A 234 -9.64 35.28 -22.54
N SER A 235 -8.62 35.59 -21.73
CA SER A 235 -8.52 36.82 -20.94
C SER A 235 -7.53 37.84 -21.51
N ALA A 236 -6.56 37.41 -22.32
CA ALA A 236 -5.50 38.25 -22.88
C ALA A 236 -6.03 39.45 -23.67
N ASN A 237 -7.17 39.27 -24.35
CA ASN A 237 -7.78 40.31 -25.18
C ASN A 237 -8.87 41.14 -24.48
N LYS A 238 -9.07 40.96 -23.16
CA LYS A 238 -10.09 41.69 -22.39
C LYS A 238 -9.46 42.85 -21.62
N ALA A 239 -9.75 44.08 -22.08
CA ALA A 239 -9.26 45.31 -21.44
C ALA A 239 -9.63 45.41 -19.94
N SER A 240 -10.77 44.85 -19.52
CA SER A 240 -11.22 44.87 -18.12
C SER A 240 -10.39 43.99 -17.18
N THR A 241 -9.61 43.04 -17.69
CA THR A 241 -8.78 42.10 -16.90
C THR A 241 -7.29 42.16 -17.25
N ALA A 242 -6.89 43.01 -18.20
CA ALA A 242 -5.55 43.03 -18.78
C ALA A 242 -4.42 43.14 -17.75
N SER A 243 -4.54 44.04 -16.76
CA SER A 243 -3.49 44.20 -15.73
C SER A 243 -3.33 42.97 -14.84
N ALA A 244 -4.43 42.28 -14.52
CA ALA A 244 -4.38 41.04 -13.73
C ALA A 244 -3.77 39.89 -14.55
N VAL A 245 -4.13 39.78 -15.83
CA VAL A 245 -3.56 38.77 -16.74
C VAL A 245 -2.06 38.97 -16.91
N ALA A 246 -1.60 40.19 -17.15
CA ALA A 246 -0.17 40.50 -17.28
C ALA A 246 0.63 40.23 -15.98
N ALA A 247 -0.01 40.29 -14.81
CA ALA A 247 0.63 39.97 -13.53
C ALA A 247 0.67 38.46 -13.23
N LEU A 248 -0.24 37.67 -13.82
CA LEU A 248 -0.42 36.25 -13.53
C LEU A 248 0.23 35.33 -14.58
N VAL A 249 0.28 35.76 -15.84
CA VAL A 249 0.73 34.94 -16.97
C VAL A 249 2.14 35.37 -17.38
N PRO A 250 3.10 34.45 -17.51
CA PRO A 250 4.44 34.79 -18.00
C PRO A 250 4.40 35.44 -19.39
N ASP A 251 5.26 36.46 -19.60
CA ASP A 251 5.33 37.19 -20.87
C ASP A 251 5.54 36.25 -22.08
N SER A 252 6.44 35.26 -21.95
CA SER A 252 6.71 34.28 -23.01
C SER A 252 5.48 33.44 -23.40
N VAL A 253 4.52 33.25 -22.49
CA VAL A 253 3.27 32.55 -22.78
C VAL A 253 2.30 33.50 -23.49
N LEU A 254 2.18 34.75 -23.05
CA LEU A 254 1.36 35.75 -23.72
C LEU A 254 1.83 36.02 -25.15
N ASP A 255 3.14 36.06 -25.37
CA ASP A 255 3.75 36.21 -26.70
C ASP A 255 3.30 35.10 -27.65
N GLU A 256 3.27 33.84 -27.19
CA GLU A 256 2.83 32.71 -27.99
C GLU A 256 1.32 32.78 -28.28
N LEU A 257 0.51 33.08 -27.26
CA LEU A 257 -0.95 33.16 -27.40
C LEU A 257 -1.40 34.30 -28.31
N ASN A 258 -0.69 35.43 -28.30
CA ASN A 258 -1.01 36.58 -29.15
C ASN A 258 -0.69 36.34 -30.63
N LYS A 259 0.10 35.31 -30.99
CA LYS A 259 0.29 34.93 -32.40
C LYS A 259 -1.00 34.47 -33.06
N ALA A 260 -1.93 33.87 -32.30
CA ALA A 260 -3.22 33.43 -32.83
C ALA A 260 -4.20 34.58 -33.11
N ALA A 261 -3.93 35.78 -32.58
CA ALA A 261 -4.75 36.98 -32.77
C ALA A 261 -4.28 37.88 -33.92
N GLN A 262 -3.20 37.51 -34.63
CA GLN A 262 -2.64 38.21 -35.80
C GLN A 262 -3.02 37.50 -37.09
#